data_AF-A0A0M6X1X3-F1
#
_entry.id   AF-A0A0M6X1X3-F1
#
_cell.length_a   1.000
_cell.length_b   1.000
_cell.length_c   1.000
_cell.angle_alpha   90.00
_cell.angle_beta   90.00
_cell.angle_gamma   90.00
#
_symmetry.space_group_name_H-M   'P 1'
#
loop_
_entity.id
_entity.type
_entity.pdbx_description
1 polymer ?
#
loop_
_entity_poly.entity_id
_entity_poly.type
_entity_poly.pdbx_seq_one_letter_code
_entity_poly.pdbx_strand_id
1 'polypeptide(L)'
;MKLLQNADTRVGYAASFFLQNQENVRKKRIVQQISIAYNEITSCVVALREMEKKLFDILKIVQKNPVFGKTLMCGDMLDEERMGILYEILYAIDREEFTDTRNDIFQYGSLIGKKDLLARQIFLCLLILLDEQEMIYRS
;
A
#
# COMPACT_ATOMS: atom_id res chain seq x y z
N MET A 1 2.00 38.15 58.43
CA MET A 1 1.22 36.96 57.99
C MET A 1 0.76 37.03 56.51
N LYS A 2 0.42 38.20 55.93
CA LYS A 2 0.03 38.33 54.49
C LYS A 2 1.15 38.07 53.45
N LEU A 3 2.43 38.11 53.84
CA LEU A 3 3.55 37.89 52.91
C LEU A 3 3.81 36.41 52.61
N LEU A 4 3.49 35.50 53.54
CA LEU A 4 3.70 34.05 53.36
C LEU A 4 2.64 33.43 52.44
N GLN A 5 1.36 33.82 52.57
CA GLN A 5 0.29 33.36 51.66
C GLN A 5 0.53 33.77 50.20
N ASN A 6 1.10 34.95 49.96
CA ASN A 6 1.41 35.46 48.62
C ASN A 6 2.63 34.75 47.99
N ALA A 7 3.54 34.21 48.80
CA ALA A 7 4.69 33.46 48.31
C ALA A 7 4.25 32.06 47.83
N ASP A 8 3.39 31.37 48.59
CA ASP A 8 2.84 30.06 48.21
C ASP A 8 2.01 30.12 46.92
N THR A 9 1.21 31.18 46.71
CA THR A 9 0.46 31.34 45.45
C THR A 9 1.39 31.55 44.27
N ARG A 10 2.44 32.37 44.42
CA ARG A 10 3.42 32.65 43.35
C ARG A 10 4.23 31.41 42.97
N VAL A 11 4.62 30.59 43.95
CA VAL A 11 5.31 29.32 43.71
C VAL A 11 4.38 28.34 43.01
N GLY A 12 3.10 28.27 43.41
CA GLY A 12 2.07 27.47 42.74
C GLY A 12 1.86 27.87 41.27
N TYR A 13 1.75 29.17 40.97
CA TYR A 13 1.62 29.67 39.59
C TYR A 13 2.87 29.40 38.75
N ALA A 14 4.07 29.53 39.32
CA ALA A 14 5.32 29.22 38.62
C ALA A 14 5.42 27.73 38.30
N ALA A 15 5.02 26.85 39.23
CA ALA A 15 4.99 25.41 39.03
C ALA A 15 3.98 24.98 37.96
N SER A 16 2.76 25.54 37.97
CA SER A 16 1.74 25.24 36.95
C SER A 16 2.17 25.71 35.56
N PHE A 17 2.76 26.91 35.46
CA PHE A 17 3.29 27.43 34.20
C PHE A 17 4.44 26.58 33.66
N PHE A 18 5.34 26.11 34.53
CA PHE A 18 6.45 25.24 34.15
C PHE A 18 5.95 23.88 33.63
N LEU A 19 4.99 23.26 34.31
CA LEU A 19 4.39 21.98 33.88
C LEU A 19 3.67 22.13 32.53
N GLN A 20 2.90 23.21 32.34
CA GLN A 20 2.23 23.48 31.07
C GLN A 20 3.22 23.71 29.93
N ASN A 21 4.34 24.38 30.19
CA ASN A 21 5.41 24.54 29.20
C ASN A 21 6.10 23.22 28.86
N GLN A 22 6.37 22.35 29.85
CA GLN A 22 6.91 21.01 29.57
C GLN A 22 5.94 20.17 28.74
N GLU A 23 4.64 20.24 29.02
CA GLU A 23 3.62 19.55 28.23
C GLU A 23 3.56 20.09 26.79
N ASN A 24 3.64 21.41 26.60
CA ASN A 24 3.67 22.04 25.28
C ASN A 24 4.92 21.63 24.48
N VAL A 25 6.09 21.58 25.12
CA VAL A 25 7.32 21.09 24.48
C VAL A 25 7.18 19.62 24.07
N ARG A 26 6.57 18.79 24.92
CA ARG A 26 6.32 17.38 24.63
C ARG A 26 5.34 17.21 23.45
N LYS A 27 4.23 17.95 23.44
CA LYS A 27 3.25 17.96 22.33
C LYS A 27 3.92 18.37 21.02
N LYS A 28 4.72 19.44 21.03
CA LYS A 28 5.47 19.90 19.86
C LYS A 28 6.41 18.82 19.31
N ARG A 29 7.11 18.10 20.18
CA ARG A 29 7.98 16.98 19.77
C ARG A 29 7.18 15.83 19.14
N ILE A 30 6.04 15.46 19.72
CA ILE A 30 5.17 14.41 19.18
C ILE A 30 4.65 14.80 17.79
N VAL A 31 4.15 16.02 17.62
CA VAL A 31 3.67 16.52 16.32
C VAL A 31 4.77 16.47 15.26
N GLN A 32 6.00 16.85 15.62
CA GLN A 32 7.15 16.75 14.71
C GLN A 32 7.45 15.29 14.32
N GLN A 33 7.44 14.36 15.26
CA GLN A 33 7.68 12.94 14.99
C GLN A 33 6.59 12.35 14.07
N ILE A 34 5.33 12.71 14.30
CA ILE A 34 4.22 12.30 13.42
C ILE A 34 4.41 12.86 12.02
N SER A 35 4.79 14.13 11.89
CA SER A 35 5.02 14.74 10.58
C SER A 35 6.17 14.07 9.82
N ILE A 36 7.25 13.68 10.51
CA ILE A 36 8.36 12.94 9.90
C ILE A 36 7.87 11.57 9.42
N ALA A 37 7.22 10.80 10.31
CA ALA A 37 6.69 9.49 9.97
C ALA A 37 5.69 9.54 8.80
N TYR A 38 4.82 10.55 8.76
CA TYR A 38 3.89 10.75 7.64
C TYR A 38 4.62 10.95 6.32
N ASN A 39 5.68 11.77 6.29
CA ASN A 39 6.46 12.01 5.09
C ASN A 39 7.20 10.74 4.63
N GLU A 40 7.76 9.98 5.57
CA GLU A 40 8.42 8.70 5.28
C GLU A 40 7.43 7.69 4.68
N ILE A 41 6.26 7.52 5.31
CA ILE A 41 5.19 6.65 4.81
C ILE A 41 4.74 7.10 3.42
N THR A 42 4.53 8.40 3.22
CA THR A 42 4.13 8.96 1.92
C THR A 42 5.17 8.62 0.84
N SER A 43 6.45 8.77 1.15
CA SER A 43 7.54 8.40 0.24
C SER A 43 7.54 6.90 -0.09
N CYS A 44 7.33 6.04 0.91
CA CYS A 44 7.21 4.60 0.69
C CYS A 44 6.01 4.24 -0.20
N VAL A 45 4.85 4.87 0.01
CA VAL A 45 3.65 4.65 -0.82
C VAL A 45 3.90 5.05 -2.27
N VAL A 46 4.58 6.17 -2.52
CA VAL A 46 4.95 6.58 -3.89
C VAL A 46 5.84 5.53 -4.54
N ALA A 47 6.87 5.05 -3.84
CA ALA A 47 7.77 4.02 -4.36
C ALA A 47 7.05 2.69 -4.65
N LEU A 48 6.10 2.29 -3.80
CA LEU A 48 5.26 1.10 -4.02
C LEU A 48 4.42 1.24 -5.30
N ARG A 49 3.77 2.39 -5.50
CA ARG A 49 3.00 2.67 -6.72
C ARG A 49 3.86 2.63 -7.99
N GLU A 50 5.10 3.10 -7.92
CA GLU A 50 6.03 3.00 -9.04
C GLU A 50 6.42 1.54 -9.35
N MET A 51 6.62 0.72 -8.31
CA MET A 51 6.90 -0.71 -8.48
C MET A 51 5.70 -1.47 -9.04
N GLU A 52 4.49 -1.15 -8.60
CA GLU A 52 3.24 -1.71 -9.12
C GLU A 52 3.08 -1.41 -10.62
N LYS A 53 3.32 -0.16 -11.04
CA LYS A 53 3.29 0.21 -12.46
C LYS A 53 4.30 -0.57 -13.28
N LYS A 54 5.54 -0.69 -12.81
CA LYS A 54 6.58 -1.47 -13.50
C LYS A 54 6.21 -2.95 -13.61
N LEU A 55 5.65 -3.54 -12.56
CA LEU A 55 5.18 -4.92 -12.60
C LEU A 55 4.07 -5.09 -13.63
N PHE A 56 3.11 -4.16 -13.67
CA PHE A 56 2.03 -4.20 -14.64
C PHE A 56 2.51 -4.03 -16.09
N ASP A 57 3.47 -3.14 -16.34
CA ASP A 57 4.10 -2.99 -17.65
C ASP A 57 4.80 -4.29 -18.10
N ILE A 58 5.46 -4.98 -17.17
CA ILE A 58 6.05 -6.31 -17.44
C ILE A 58 4.96 -7.31 -17.80
N LEU A 59 3.84 -7.35 -17.07
CA LEU A 59 2.72 -8.24 -17.37
C LEU A 59 2.13 -7.97 -18.77
N LYS A 60 1.99 -6.70 -19.17
CA LYS A 60 1.57 -6.33 -20.54
C LYS A 60 2.56 -6.80 -21.60
N ILE A 61 3.86 -6.79 -21.33
CA ILE A 61 4.88 -7.33 -22.25
C ILE A 61 4.73 -8.86 -22.37
N VAL A 62 4.53 -9.54 -21.24
CA VAL A 62 4.30 -11.00 -21.19
C VAL A 62 3.03 -11.37 -21.97
N GLN A 63 1.99 -10.55 -21.90
CA GLN A 63 0.77 -10.68 -22.69
C GLN A 63 1.06 -10.59 -24.20
N LYS A 64 1.77 -9.54 -24.64
CA LYS A 64 2.02 -9.25 -26.05
C LYS A 64 3.02 -10.18 -26.71
N ASN A 65 3.90 -10.80 -25.93
CA ASN A 65 4.90 -11.73 -26.44
C ASN A 65 4.84 -13.06 -25.68
N PRO A 66 4.15 -14.08 -26.24
CA PRO A 66 3.89 -15.35 -25.58
C PRO A 66 5.17 -16.17 -25.30
N VAL A 67 6.31 -15.81 -25.89
CA VAL A 67 7.61 -16.43 -25.57
C VAL A 67 8.00 -16.15 -24.12
N PHE A 68 7.68 -14.97 -23.59
CA PHE A 68 7.96 -14.66 -22.19
C PHE A 68 7.09 -15.47 -21.23
N GLY A 69 5.79 -15.64 -21.53
CA GLY A 69 4.92 -16.51 -20.73
C GLY A 69 5.44 -17.95 -20.70
N LYS A 70 5.86 -18.48 -21.85
CA LYS A 70 6.53 -19.79 -21.93
C LYS A 70 7.81 -19.84 -21.10
N THR A 71 8.60 -18.77 -21.10
CA THR A 71 9.83 -18.69 -20.30
C THR A 71 9.53 -18.75 -18.80
N LEU A 72 8.50 -18.04 -18.34
CA LEU A 72 8.06 -18.08 -16.94
C LEU A 72 7.61 -19.49 -16.53
N MET A 73 6.90 -20.19 -17.42
CA MET A 73 6.48 -21.57 -17.18
C MET A 73 7.67 -22.54 -17.16
N CYS A 74 8.60 -22.42 -18.11
CA CYS A 74 9.82 -23.26 -18.13
C CYS A 74 10.73 -23.06 -16.91
N GLY A 75 10.65 -21.90 -16.25
CA GLY A 75 11.43 -21.58 -15.06
C GLY A 75 10.75 -22.00 -13.74
N ASP A 76 9.65 -22.76 -13.79
CA ASP A 76 8.80 -23.09 -12.62
C ASP A 76 8.31 -21.85 -11.84
N MET A 77 8.25 -20.69 -12.51
CA MET A 77 7.84 -19.43 -11.88
C MET A 77 6.31 -19.27 -11.86
N LEU A 78 5.62 -19.86 -12.84
CA LEU A 78 4.16 -19.93 -12.98
C LEU A 78 3.78 -21.26 -13.63
N ASP A 79 2.68 -21.89 -13.22
CA ASP A 79 2.14 -23.05 -13.95
C ASP A 79 1.21 -22.63 -15.10
N GLU A 80 0.88 -23.59 -15.95
CA GLU A 80 0.09 -23.39 -17.17
C GLU A 80 -1.33 -22.89 -16.89
N GLU A 81 -1.97 -23.40 -15.84
CA GLU A 81 -3.33 -23.00 -15.45
C GLU A 81 -3.36 -21.54 -14.98
N ARG A 82 -2.44 -21.16 -14.09
CA ARG A 82 -2.30 -19.77 -13.63
C ARG A 82 -1.88 -18.84 -14.76
N MET A 83 -1.02 -19.27 -15.66
CA MET A 83 -0.62 -18.47 -16.81
C MET A 83 -1.80 -18.23 -17.76
N GLY A 84 -2.65 -19.24 -17.99
CA GLY A 84 -3.88 -19.11 -18.77
C GLY A 84 -4.83 -18.08 -18.18
N ILE A 85 -5.14 -18.19 -16.88
CA ILE A 85 -6.01 -17.24 -16.17
C ILE A 85 -5.40 -15.82 -16.23
N LEU A 86 -4.08 -15.69 -16.05
CA LEU A 86 -3.39 -14.40 -16.13
C LEU A 86 -3.53 -13.77 -17.52
N TYR A 87 -3.46 -14.56 -18.60
CA TYR A 87 -3.68 -14.05 -19.95
C TYR A 87 -5.10 -13.52 -20.15
N GLU A 88 -6.12 -14.25 -19.69
CA GLU A 88 -7.52 -13.81 -19.79
C GLU A 88 -7.75 -12.48 -19.04
N ILE A 89 -7.21 -12.37 -17.82
CA ILE A 89 -7.28 -11.14 -17.03
C ILE A 89 -6.62 -9.97 -17.77
N LEU A 90 -5.39 -10.16 -18.26
CA LEU A 90 -4.65 -9.09 -18.97
C LEU A 90 -5.33 -8.70 -20.29
N TYR A 91 -5.97 -9.66 -20.96
CA TYR A 91 -6.74 -9.43 -22.17
C TYR A 91 -8.01 -8.61 -21.91
N ALA A 92 -8.76 -8.97 -20.86
CA ALA A 92 -9.92 -8.21 -20.41
C ALA A 92 -9.55 -6.77 -20.03
N ILE A 93 -8.42 -6.58 -19.34
CA ILE A 93 -7.92 -5.24 -18.98
C ILE A 93 -7.56 -4.42 -20.22
N ASP A 94 -6.87 -5.00 -21.21
CA ASP A 94 -6.48 -4.28 -22.45
C ASP A 94 -7.70 -3.84 -23.29
N ARG A 95 -8.83 -4.55 -23.13
CA ARG A 95 -10.10 -4.23 -23.80
C ARG A 95 -11.08 -3.41 -22.97
N GLU A 96 -10.73 -3.12 -21.72
CA GLU A 96 -11.64 -2.48 -20.75
C GLU A 96 -12.95 -3.29 -20.51
N GLU A 97 -12.89 -4.62 -20.69
CA GLU A 97 -14.03 -5.54 -20.58
C GLU A 97 -14.01 -6.29 -19.23
N PHE A 98 -14.49 -5.64 -18.16
CA PHE A 98 -14.30 -6.13 -16.78
C PHE A 98 -15.39 -7.06 -16.24
N THR A 99 -16.29 -7.58 -17.08
CA THR A 99 -17.51 -8.30 -16.64
C THR A 99 -17.21 -9.51 -15.75
N ASP A 100 -16.18 -10.28 -16.09
CA ASP A 100 -15.79 -11.50 -15.35
C ASP A 100 -14.40 -11.43 -14.70
N THR A 101 -13.66 -10.33 -14.95
CA THR A 101 -12.26 -10.18 -14.51
C THR A 101 -12.09 -10.33 -13.00
N ARG A 102 -13.08 -9.91 -12.21
CA ARG A 102 -13.07 -10.09 -10.75
C ARG A 102 -13.01 -11.57 -10.37
N ASN A 103 -13.82 -12.41 -11.01
CA ASN A 103 -13.86 -13.85 -10.74
C ASN A 103 -12.54 -14.51 -11.17
N ASP A 104 -12.02 -14.13 -12.33
CA ASP A 104 -10.74 -14.64 -12.84
C ASP A 104 -9.58 -14.31 -11.87
N ILE A 105 -9.55 -13.09 -11.34
CA ILE A 105 -8.55 -12.67 -10.33
C ILE A 105 -8.66 -13.56 -9.09
N PHE A 106 -9.87 -13.82 -8.57
CA PHE A 106 -10.03 -14.70 -7.41
C PHE A 106 -9.69 -16.16 -7.73
N GLN A 107 -10.00 -16.64 -8.94
CA GLN A 107 -9.61 -17.97 -9.39
C GLN A 107 -8.08 -18.10 -9.44
N TYR A 108 -7.37 -17.12 -10.01
CA TYR A 108 -5.91 -17.05 -9.96
C TYR A 108 -5.40 -17.12 -8.52
N GLY A 109 -5.99 -16.33 -7.62
CA GLY A 109 -5.65 -16.29 -6.20
C GLY A 109 -5.82 -17.64 -5.49
N SER A 110 -6.82 -18.42 -5.87
CA SER A 110 -7.11 -19.73 -5.27
C SER A 110 -6.04 -20.78 -5.54
N LEU A 111 -5.29 -20.63 -6.64
CA LEU A 111 -4.24 -21.55 -7.07
C LEU A 111 -2.86 -21.23 -6.43
N ILE A 112 -2.75 -20.17 -5.63
CA ILE A 112 -1.48 -19.70 -5.09
C ILE A 112 -1.00 -20.61 -3.94
N GLY A 113 0.18 -21.19 -4.14
CA GLY A 113 0.88 -21.95 -3.10
C GLY A 113 1.30 -21.10 -1.89
N LYS A 114 1.50 -21.75 -0.73
CA LYS A 114 1.93 -21.08 0.51
C LYS A 114 3.27 -20.33 0.39
N LYS A 115 4.17 -20.81 -0.46
CA LYS A 115 5.54 -20.28 -0.61
C LYS A 115 5.77 -19.49 -1.90
N ASP A 116 4.75 -19.35 -2.74
CA ASP A 116 4.90 -18.69 -4.03
C ASP A 116 4.79 -17.16 -3.88
N LEU A 117 5.95 -16.50 -3.74
CA LEU A 117 6.01 -15.05 -3.54
C LEU A 117 5.66 -14.28 -4.82
N LEU A 118 6.05 -14.78 -5.99
CA LEU A 118 5.79 -14.12 -7.26
C LEU A 118 4.30 -14.10 -7.56
N ALA A 119 3.63 -15.24 -7.42
CA ALA A 119 2.19 -15.32 -7.65
C ALA A 119 1.40 -14.46 -6.66
N ARG A 120 1.86 -14.34 -5.41
CA ARG A 120 1.27 -13.40 -4.43
C ARG A 120 1.42 -11.95 -4.86
N GLN A 121 2.59 -11.57 -5.38
CA GLN A 121 2.84 -10.21 -5.86
C GLN A 121 1.99 -9.89 -7.09
N ILE A 122 1.89 -10.84 -8.04
CA ILE A 122 1.00 -10.71 -9.20
C ILE A 122 -0.45 -10.55 -8.72
N PHE A 123 -0.92 -11.41 -7.83
CA PHE A 123 -2.29 -11.33 -7.31
C PHE A 123 -2.59 -10.02 -6.57
N LEU A 124 -1.66 -9.54 -5.73
CA LEU A 124 -1.80 -8.23 -5.09
C LEU A 124 -1.89 -7.09 -6.12
N CYS A 125 -1.05 -7.13 -7.16
CA CYS A 125 -1.10 -6.15 -8.25
C CYS A 125 -2.46 -6.18 -8.98
N LEU A 126 -3.00 -7.36 -9.24
CA LEU A 126 -4.32 -7.53 -9.86
C LEU A 126 -5.46 -7.02 -8.97
N LEU A 127 -5.39 -7.22 -7.65
CA LEU A 127 -6.38 -6.69 -6.71
C LEU A 127 -6.37 -5.16 -6.66
N ILE A 128 -5.19 -4.53 -6.70
CA ILE A 128 -5.06 -3.07 -6.73
C ILE A 128 -5.68 -2.51 -8.00
N LEU A 129 -5.43 -3.14 -9.15
CA LEU A 129 -6.06 -2.76 -10.42
C LEU A 129 -7.58 -2.86 -10.35
N LEU A 130 -8.10 -3.95 -9.77
CA LEU A 130 -9.54 -4.12 -9.59
C LEU A 130 -10.15 -3.00 -8.72
N ASP A 131 -9.49 -2.62 -7.63
CA ASP A 131 -9.95 -1.54 -6.74
C ASP A 131 -9.92 -0.17 -7.43
N GLU A 132 -8.85 0.13 -8.18
CA GLU A 132 -8.78 1.36 -8.98
C GLU A 132 -9.92 1.45 -10.01
N GLN A 133 -10.25 0.33 -10.67
CA GLN A 133 -11.39 0.28 -11.60
C GLN A 133 -12.72 0.48 -10.87
N GLU A 134 -12.98 -0.21 -9.76
CA GLU A 134 -14.24 -0.05 -9.00
C GLU A 134 -14.45 1.39 -8.48
N MET A 135 -13.37 2.11 -8.13
CA MET A 135 -13.46 3.51 -7.67
C MET A 135 -13.84 4.48 -8.79
N ILE A 136 -13.40 4.24 -10.03
CA ILE A 136 -13.79 5.05 -11.19
C ILE A 136 -15.30 4.92 -11.46
N TYR A 137 -15.87 3.72 -11.36
CA TYR A 137 -17.31 3.50 -11.59
C TYR A 137 -18.22 3.97 -10.44
N ARG A 138 -17.67 4.29 -9.26
CA ARG A 138 -18.41 4.79 -8.08
C ARG A 138 -18.38 6.32 -7.94
N SER A 139 -17.60 7.02 -8.76
CA SER A 139 -17.41 8.49 -8.71
C SER A 139 -18.30 9.19 -9.73
#